data_AF-A0A4Q2JZZ4-F1
#
_entry.id   AF-A0A4Q2JZZ4-F1
#
_cell.length_a   1.000
_cell.length_b   1.000
_cell.length_c   1.000
_cell.angle_alpha   90.00
_cell.angle_beta   90.00
_cell.angle_gamma   90.00
#
_symmetry.space_group_name_H-M   'P 1'
#
loop_
_entity.id
_entity.type
_entity.pdbx_description
1 polymer ?
#
loop_
_entity_poly.entity_id
_entity_poly.type
_entity_poly.pdbx_seq_one_letter_code
_entity_poly.pdbx_strand_id
1 'polypeptide(L)'
;MKRHLGAGNRIDGLRLRVERARVAHSDAQLLTSKCRNRRVPSAPLAHHAEHREETRAQGFSSRIASRPPGNRRVRRAIRARSHLLRAQAAIMDSPVKQPRLTARSARPSRPRPKEPPMPSKKLHTAFVSCPTELREERRAVLDVLLSFDAFPISTEFFTIQSKDGFRDIEQLIDDSDYFILLLSDRSGSVLDLPDGTCASWTELEARYAFAHAEENGQKIIVFQLPQLTAALSADPATLDAQTRRQVAFANSLAGNTVNAVGSVTELRTRLATFIEGAKSTGATPGWIRGFSREGVPGLAFGKTYHHVHLSQSLPDYLRIGTIRFSCSTTAPRMIHADAVNYKAALGEDGRVVPRLGRNKTEWTAEYAYDAGRLTGIYEAHKRIAETFGDFSISAGHRRGIHDFRVSSHQDRYVLDGSFADAISRDNLKQSCKSGEVYVFETEDALNRFLASECPDLLETLKEA
;
A
#
# COMPACT_ATOMS: atom_id res chain seq x y z
N MET A 1 -48.64 4.67 -38.85
CA MET A 1 -47.83 5.75 -39.46
C MET A 1 -46.60 6.01 -38.60
N LYS A 2 -45.42 5.94 -39.22
CA LYS A 2 -44.09 6.16 -38.62
C LYS A 2 -43.92 7.60 -38.12
N ARG A 3 -43.05 7.81 -37.11
CA ARG A 3 -41.98 8.83 -37.15
C ARG A 3 -40.85 8.49 -36.17
N HIS A 4 -39.67 8.25 -36.75
CA HIS A 4 -38.35 8.27 -36.13
C HIS A 4 -37.92 9.70 -35.79
N LEU A 5 -37.19 9.88 -34.68
CA LEU A 5 -36.20 10.93 -34.36
C LEU A 5 -35.51 10.48 -33.05
N GLY A 6 -34.20 10.36 -32.85
CA GLY A 6 -33.00 10.54 -33.66
C GLY A 6 -31.78 10.30 -32.75
N ALA A 7 -30.97 9.27 -33.05
CA ALA A 7 -29.79 8.85 -32.30
C ALA A 7 -28.53 9.70 -32.60
N GLY A 8 -28.69 11.02 -32.78
CA GLY A 8 -27.64 11.90 -33.29
C GLY A 8 -26.83 12.69 -32.24
N ASN A 9 -27.30 12.82 -31.00
CA ASN A 9 -26.77 13.84 -30.06
C ASN A 9 -25.81 13.32 -28.95
N ARG A 10 -25.36 12.06 -28.97
CA ARG A 10 -24.50 11.51 -27.90
C ARG A 10 -23.01 11.41 -28.22
N ILE A 11 -22.60 11.54 -29.48
CA ILE A 11 -21.18 11.46 -29.89
C ILE A 11 -20.47 12.82 -29.71
N ASP A 12 -21.19 13.94 -29.77
CA ASP A 12 -20.60 15.27 -29.59
C ASP A 12 -20.22 15.58 -28.13
N GLY A 13 -20.90 14.97 -27.16
CA GLY A 13 -20.58 15.13 -25.73
C GLY A 13 -19.22 14.53 -25.32
N LEU A 14 -18.78 13.47 -26.00
CA LEU A 14 -17.48 12.84 -25.77
C LEU A 14 -16.33 13.66 -26.40
N ARG A 15 -16.59 14.27 -27.57
CA ARG A 15 -15.63 15.15 -28.26
C ARG A 15 -15.41 16.48 -27.53
N LEU A 16 -16.45 17.09 -26.98
CA LEU A 16 -16.38 18.36 -26.25
C LEU A 16 -15.57 18.28 -24.94
N ARG A 17 -15.49 17.09 -24.31
CA ARG A 17 -14.63 16.84 -23.14
C ARG A 17 -13.15 16.69 -23.51
N VAL A 18 -12.83 16.21 -24.71
CA VAL A 18 -11.46 16.04 -25.23
C VAL A 18 -10.81 17.39 -25.61
N GLU A 19 -11.59 18.35 -26.09
CA GLU A 19 -11.07 19.68 -26.44
C GLU A 19 -10.68 20.51 -25.19
N ARG A 20 -11.46 20.42 -24.10
CA ARG A 20 -11.13 21.08 -22.83
C ARG A 20 -9.86 20.53 -22.15
N ALA A 21 -9.57 19.23 -22.31
CA ALA A 21 -8.35 18.62 -21.79
C ALA A 21 -7.09 19.01 -22.58
N ARG A 22 -7.21 19.25 -23.89
CA ARG A 22 -6.09 19.72 -24.73
C ARG A 22 -5.71 21.18 -24.46
N VAL A 23 -6.68 22.05 -24.18
CA VAL A 23 -6.42 23.46 -23.84
C VAL A 23 -5.70 23.59 -22.49
N ALA A 24 -6.09 22.79 -21.48
CA ALA A 24 -5.43 22.79 -20.17
C ALA A 24 -3.97 22.28 -20.20
N HIS A 25 -3.61 21.43 -21.17
CA HIS A 25 -2.24 20.91 -21.34
C HIS A 25 -1.32 21.90 -22.08
N SER A 26 -1.88 22.73 -22.95
CA SER A 26 -1.19 23.83 -23.63
C SER A 26 -0.79 24.96 -22.66
N ASP A 27 -1.69 25.33 -21.75
CA ASP A 27 -1.45 26.43 -20.81
C ASP A 27 -0.43 26.07 -19.71
N ALA A 28 -0.33 24.79 -19.34
CA ALA A 28 0.69 24.29 -18.42
C ALA A 28 2.11 24.25 -19.03
N GLN A 29 2.22 24.13 -20.35
CA GLN A 29 3.52 24.18 -21.05
C GLN A 29 4.04 25.62 -21.23
N LEU A 30 3.17 26.64 -21.25
CA LEU A 30 3.61 28.04 -21.29
C LEU A 30 4.10 28.57 -19.94
N LEU A 31 3.63 28.00 -18.82
CA LEU A 31 4.05 28.42 -17.46
C LEU A 31 5.37 27.78 -16.99
N THR A 32 5.84 26.72 -17.65
CA THR A 32 7.08 26.01 -17.28
C THR A 32 8.33 26.51 -18.01
N SER A 33 8.20 27.39 -19.01
CA SER A 33 9.33 27.98 -19.75
C SER A 33 9.85 29.31 -19.19
N LYS A 34 9.19 29.89 -18.17
CA LYS A 34 9.62 31.16 -17.54
C LYS A 34 10.29 31.05 -16.17
N CYS A 35 10.57 29.85 -15.66
CA CYS A 35 11.20 29.65 -14.35
C CYS A 35 12.54 28.88 -14.44
N ARG A 36 13.51 29.40 -15.21
CA ARG A 36 14.93 29.04 -15.04
C ARG A 36 15.82 30.24 -15.31
N ASN A 37 16.04 31.04 -14.26
CA ASN A 37 17.33 31.64 -13.88
C ASN A 37 17.08 32.77 -12.88
N ARG A 38 17.24 32.49 -11.58
CA ARG A 38 17.65 33.50 -10.59
C ARG A 38 18.57 32.85 -9.55
N ARG A 39 19.87 33.11 -9.70
CA ARG A 39 20.80 33.18 -8.56
C ARG A 39 20.58 34.52 -7.86
N VAL A 40 20.60 34.48 -6.54
CA VAL A 40 20.63 35.66 -5.65
C VAL A 40 22.06 36.21 -5.65
N PRO A 41 22.28 37.54 -5.66
CA PRO A 41 22.63 38.22 -4.40
C PRO A 41 22.04 39.64 -4.18
N SER A 42 22.19 40.03 -2.93
CA SER A 42 21.93 41.25 -2.14
C SER A 42 22.04 42.68 -2.75
N ALA A 43 21.09 43.52 -2.32
CA ALA A 43 21.14 44.95 -1.93
C ALA A 43 21.53 46.08 -2.93
N PRO A 44 21.04 47.32 -2.71
CA PRO A 44 20.65 48.26 -3.77
C PRO A 44 21.61 49.45 -3.95
N LEU A 45 21.66 50.03 -5.16
CA LEU A 45 22.13 51.40 -5.42
C LEU A 45 21.50 51.95 -6.71
N ALA A 46 21.41 53.28 -6.75
CA ALA A 46 20.49 54.10 -7.53
C ALA A 46 20.94 54.46 -8.96
N HIS A 47 20.05 55.23 -9.62
CA HIS A 47 20.23 56.18 -10.75
C HIS A 47 19.99 55.73 -12.21
N HIS A 48 19.13 56.55 -12.87
CA HIS A 48 19.10 56.99 -14.28
C HIS A 48 18.97 55.92 -15.37
N ALA A 49 18.47 56.16 -16.57
CA ALA A 49 17.57 57.13 -17.20
C ALA A 49 17.30 56.51 -18.60
N GLU A 50 16.17 56.86 -19.21
CA GLU A 50 15.98 57.00 -20.67
C GLU A 50 16.53 55.94 -21.64
N HIS A 51 15.65 55.28 -22.39
CA HIS A 51 15.36 55.72 -23.77
C HIS A 51 14.27 54.87 -24.44
N ARG A 52 13.41 55.58 -25.16
CA ARG A 52 12.42 55.12 -26.13
C ARG A 52 13.08 54.30 -27.25
N GLU A 53 12.34 53.36 -27.82
CA GLU A 53 11.98 53.45 -29.23
C GLU A 53 10.74 52.62 -29.56
N GLU A 54 9.75 53.32 -30.12
CA GLU A 54 8.55 52.79 -30.74
C GLU A 54 8.91 52.22 -32.12
N THR A 55 8.20 51.18 -32.55
CA THR A 55 7.70 51.11 -33.93
C THR A 55 6.46 50.22 -34.02
N ARG A 56 5.31 50.90 -34.16
CA ARG A 56 4.20 50.64 -35.11
C ARG A 56 4.58 49.68 -36.26
N ALA A 57 3.71 48.83 -36.80
CA ALA A 57 2.34 49.08 -37.24
C ALA A 57 1.62 47.79 -37.69
N GLN A 58 0.28 47.82 -37.57
CA GLN A 58 -0.75 47.36 -38.55
C GLN A 58 -0.68 45.89 -39.03
N GLY A 59 -1.67 45.02 -38.87
CA GLY A 59 -3.12 45.23 -38.88
C GLY A 59 -3.69 44.99 -40.29
N PHE A 60 -4.21 43.79 -40.58
CA PHE A 60 -5.24 43.60 -41.61
C PHE A 60 -6.10 42.36 -41.34
N SER A 61 -7.40 42.57 -41.44
CA SER A 61 -8.50 41.62 -41.34
C SER A 61 -8.87 41.10 -42.73
N SER A 62 -9.25 39.81 -42.85
CA SER A 62 -10.58 39.37 -43.32
C SER A 62 -10.62 38.00 -44.03
N ARG A 63 -11.57 37.18 -43.57
CA ARG A 63 -12.57 36.36 -44.30
C ARG A 63 -12.17 35.23 -45.29
N ILE A 64 -12.74 34.05 -44.93
CA ILE A 64 -13.56 33.10 -45.73
C ILE A 64 -12.88 31.87 -46.40
N ALA A 65 -13.39 30.71 -45.94
CA ALA A 65 -13.64 29.41 -46.58
C ALA A 65 -12.52 28.65 -47.33
N SER A 66 -12.31 27.39 -46.93
CA SER A 66 -12.75 26.20 -47.69
C SER A 66 -12.19 24.89 -47.09
N ARG A 67 -13.04 23.85 -46.99
CA ARG A 67 -12.64 22.44 -46.85
C ARG A 67 -12.06 21.94 -48.17
N PRO A 68 -11.13 20.96 -48.16
CA PRO A 68 -11.40 19.66 -48.82
C PRO A 68 -10.58 18.47 -48.22
N PRO A 69 -10.58 17.25 -48.80
CA PRO A 69 -11.72 16.39 -49.12
C PRO A 69 -11.58 14.93 -48.60
N GLY A 70 -12.70 14.18 -48.64
CA GLY A 70 -12.78 12.76 -48.29
C GLY A 70 -12.11 11.82 -49.31
N ASN A 71 -11.54 10.73 -48.82
CA ASN A 71 -10.72 9.83 -49.64
C ASN A 71 -11.42 8.49 -49.93
N ARG A 72 -12.19 8.49 -51.03
CA ARG A 72 -12.69 7.27 -51.73
C ARG A 72 -11.57 6.41 -52.34
N ARG A 73 -10.28 6.68 -52.08
CA ARG A 73 -9.13 5.92 -52.59
C ARG A 73 -8.61 4.81 -51.65
N VAL A 74 -9.11 4.69 -50.42
CA VAL A 74 -8.68 3.62 -49.48
C VAL A 74 -9.48 2.31 -49.69
N ARG A 75 -10.64 2.35 -50.36
CA ARG A 75 -11.50 1.18 -50.58
C ARG A 75 -11.12 0.28 -51.76
N ARG A 76 -10.11 0.63 -52.58
CA ARG A 76 -9.65 -0.21 -53.71
C ARG A 76 -8.39 -1.04 -53.41
N ALA A 77 -7.67 -0.76 -52.32
CA ALA A 77 -6.46 -1.51 -51.93
C ALA A 77 -6.74 -2.78 -51.09
N ILE A 78 -7.98 -2.97 -50.62
CA ILE A 78 -8.36 -4.06 -49.70
C ILE A 78 -8.86 -5.32 -50.44
N ARG A 79 -9.19 -5.24 -51.74
CA ARG A 79 -9.72 -6.39 -52.53
C ARG A 79 -8.68 -7.25 -53.25
N ALA A 80 -7.40 -6.85 -53.25
CA ALA A 80 -6.34 -7.59 -53.97
C ALA A 80 -5.53 -8.57 -53.09
N ARG A 81 -5.77 -8.60 -51.76
CA ARG A 81 -5.00 -9.44 -50.82
C ARG A 81 -5.75 -10.71 -50.36
N SER A 82 -7.00 -10.88 -50.79
CA SER A 82 -7.87 -12.01 -50.42
C SER A 82 -7.76 -13.24 -51.34
N HIS A 83 -7.03 -13.15 -52.46
CA HIS A 83 -6.85 -14.30 -53.37
C HIS A 83 -5.54 -15.07 -53.18
N LEU A 84 -4.55 -14.52 -52.44
CA LEU A 84 -3.27 -15.21 -52.19
C LEU A 84 -3.25 -16.11 -50.94
N LEU A 85 -4.23 -15.98 -50.04
CA LEU A 85 -4.31 -16.78 -48.81
C LEU A 85 -5.17 -18.06 -48.95
N ARG A 86 -5.85 -18.26 -50.09
CA ARG A 86 -6.64 -19.48 -50.36
C ARG A 86 -5.88 -20.58 -51.10
N ALA A 87 -4.66 -20.31 -51.58
CA ALA A 87 -3.84 -21.31 -52.27
C ALA A 87 -2.89 -22.10 -51.35
N GLN A 88 -2.80 -21.75 -50.06
CA GLN A 88 -1.88 -22.39 -49.11
C GLN A 88 -2.56 -23.40 -48.17
N ALA A 89 -3.87 -23.60 -48.31
CA ALA A 89 -4.68 -24.50 -47.47
C ALA A 89 -4.94 -25.89 -48.11
N ALA A 90 -4.27 -26.23 -49.22
CA ALA A 90 -4.53 -27.47 -49.98
C ALA A 90 -3.38 -28.50 -49.98
N ILE A 91 -2.35 -28.36 -49.12
CA ILE A 91 -1.17 -29.26 -49.09
C ILE A 91 -0.95 -29.89 -47.70
N MET A 92 -2.02 -30.09 -46.90
CA MET A 92 -1.91 -30.70 -45.56
C MET A 92 -2.95 -31.80 -45.32
N ASP A 93 -3.34 -32.52 -46.38
CA ASP A 93 -4.18 -33.71 -46.26
C ASP A 93 -3.32 -34.98 -46.38
N SER A 94 -2.82 -35.45 -45.23
CA SER A 94 -2.29 -36.81 -45.08
C SER A 94 -2.44 -37.26 -43.62
N PRO A 95 -3.06 -38.42 -43.35
CA PRO A 95 -3.37 -38.83 -41.99
C PRO A 95 -2.17 -39.52 -41.34
N VAL A 96 -1.58 -38.90 -40.32
CA VAL A 96 -0.63 -39.56 -39.43
C VAL A 96 -1.38 -40.07 -38.19
N LYS A 97 -1.37 -41.39 -37.99
CA LYS A 97 -1.96 -42.08 -36.82
C LYS A 97 -1.31 -41.60 -35.52
N GLN A 98 -2.11 -41.10 -34.57
CA GLN A 98 -1.68 -40.85 -33.19
C GLN A 98 -1.93 -42.07 -32.29
N PRO A 99 -1.06 -42.39 -31.32
CA PRO A 99 -1.32 -43.41 -30.32
C PRO A 99 -2.25 -42.88 -29.22
N ARG A 100 -3.19 -43.73 -28.78
CA ARG A 100 -4.15 -43.45 -27.69
C ARG A 100 -3.41 -43.31 -26.35
N LEU A 101 -3.46 -42.12 -25.75
CA LEU A 101 -3.12 -41.88 -24.34
C LEU A 101 -4.41 -41.92 -23.51
N THR A 102 -4.43 -42.80 -22.51
CA THR A 102 -5.55 -43.02 -21.60
C THR A 102 -5.70 -41.85 -20.63
N ALA A 103 -6.93 -41.36 -20.48
CA ALA A 103 -7.28 -40.27 -19.58
C ALA A 103 -7.13 -40.71 -18.11
N ARG A 104 -6.17 -40.12 -17.39
CA ARG A 104 -6.15 -40.14 -15.92
C ARG A 104 -7.05 -39.02 -15.40
N SER A 105 -8.04 -39.38 -14.58
CA SER A 105 -9.00 -38.42 -14.04
C SER A 105 -8.32 -37.39 -13.14
N ALA A 106 -8.63 -36.11 -13.38
CA ALA A 106 -8.16 -35.01 -12.56
C ALA A 106 -8.97 -34.99 -11.25
N ARG A 107 -8.29 -35.10 -10.11
CA ARG A 107 -8.89 -34.86 -8.78
C ARG A 107 -9.29 -33.38 -8.65
N PRO A 108 -10.43 -33.06 -8.02
CA PRO A 108 -10.81 -31.67 -7.77
C PRO A 108 -9.80 -31.00 -6.85
N SER A 109 -9.32 -29.81 -7.25
CA SER A 109 -8.38 -29.00 -6.50
C SER A 109 -8.99 -28.54 -5.18
N ARG A 110 -8.27 -28.75 -4.06
CA ARG A 110 -8.62 -28.20 -2.75
C ARG A 110 -8.76 -26.66 -2.83
N PRO A 111 -9.71 -26.06 -2.10
CA PRO A 111 -9.79 -24.60 -1.99
C PRO A 111 -8.48 -24.04 -1.42
N ARG A 112 -7.94 -22.99 -2.04
CA ARG A 112 -6.74 -22.30 -1.55
C ARG A 112 -7.00 -21.78 -0.12
N PRO A 113 -6.00 -21.81 0.78
CA PRO A 113 -6.09 -21.10 2.05
C PRO A 113 -6.40 -19.62 1.77
N LYS A 114 -7.23 -18.99 2.60
CA LYS A 114 -7.37 -17.52 2.60
C LYS A 114 -5.98 -16.94 2.88
N GLU A 115 -5.37 -16.31 1.87
CA GLU A 115 -4.07 -15.64 2.03
C GLU A 115 -4.16 -14.60 3.16
N PRO A 116 -3.14 -14.53 4.04
CA PRO A 116 -3.17 -13.66 5.20
C PRO A 116 -3.31 -12.19 4.77
N PRO A 117 -3.96 -11.34 5.58
CA PRO A 117 -3.98 -9.91 5.33
C PRO A 117 -2.54 -9.36 5.26
N MET A 118 -2.25 -8.61 4.19
CA MET A 118 -0.93 -8.03 3.94
C MET A 118 -0.55 -7.07 5.09
N PRO A 119 0.72 -7.05 5.55
CA PRO A 119 1.07 -6.44 6.82
C PRO A 119 0.96 -4.92 6.76
N SER A 120 0.06 -4.34 7.57
CA SER A 120 0.11 -2.92 7.91
C SER A 120 1.20 -2.67 8.94
N LYS A 121 1.85 -1.50 8.90
CA LYS A 121 2.86 -1.14 9.91
C LYS A 121 2.20 -1.10 11.29
N LYS A 122 2.60 -2.02 12.16
CA LYS A 122 2.06 -2.21 13.50
C LYS A 122 2.85 -1.41 14.53
N LEU A 123 2.17 -0.49 15.19
CA LEU A 123 2.69 0.31 16.29
C LEU A 123 2.38 -0.40 17.61
N HIS A 124 3.15 -0.12 18.64
CA HIS A 124 2.97 -0.72 19.96
C HIS A 124 3.03 0.34 21.05
N THR A 125 2.54 0.01 22.24
CA THR A 125 2.62 0.84 23.47
C THR A 125 3.37 0.08 24.56
N ALA A 126 4.17 0.78 25.36
CA ALA A 126 4.96 0.15 26.42
C ALA A 126 4.90 0.99 27.70
N PHE A 127 4.30 0.45 28.76
CA PHE A 127 4.33 1.06 30.08
C PHE A 127 5.70 0.84 30.71
N VAL A 128 6.37 1.92 31.12
CA VAL A 128 7.69 1.87 31.76
C VAL A 128 7.55 2.24 33.24
N SER A 129 7.67 1.23 34.09
CA SER A 129 7.66 1.36 35.55
C SER A 129 9.10 1.39 36.08
N CYS A 130 9.47 2.46 36.76
CA CYS A 130 10.78 2.57 37.39
C CYS A 130 10.79 3.60 38.54
N PRO A 131 11.71 3.47 39.51
CA PRO A 131 11.98 4.50 40.49
C PRO A 131 12.38 5.84 39.85
N THR A 132 11.95 6.95 40.45
CA THR A 132 12.16 8.32 39.93
C THR A 132 13.63 8.68 39.69
N GLU A 133 14.53 8.11 40.49
CA GLU A 133 15.98 8.36 40.46
C GLU A 133 16.66 7.82 39.18
N LEU A 134 16.08 6.82 38.51
CA LEU A 134 16.67 6.14 37.35
C LEU A 134 16.49 6.92 36.05
N ARG A 135 16.96 8.17 36.02
CA ARG A 135 16.76 9.07 34.87
C ARG A 135 17.51 8.60 33.62
N GLU A 136 18.74 8.11 33.78
CA GLU A 136 19.58 7.69 32.66
C GLU A 136 19.06 6.40 32.03
N GLU A 137 18.77 5.39 32.84
CA GLU A 137 18.23 4.10 32.42
C GLU A 137 16.86 4.27 31.78
N ARG A 138 15.99 5.08 32.41
CA ARG A 138 14.70 5.40 31.84
C ARG A 138 14.85 6.06 30.48
N ARG A 139 15.71 7.08 30.34
CA ARG A 139 15.95 7.73 29.05
C ARG A 139 16.41 6.73 27.99
N ALA A 140 17.31 5.82 28.36
CA ALA A 140 17.80 4.77 27.47
C ALA A 140 16.68 3.84 26.98
N VAL A 141 15.77 3.44 27.87
CA VAL A 141 14.60 2.62 27.53
C VAL A 141 13.67 3.36 26.57
N LEU A 142 13.35 4.63 26.86
CA LEU A 142 12.48 5.45 26.02
C LEU A 142 13.04 5.60 24.59
N ASP A 143 14.33 5.89 24.45
CA ASP A 143 15.00 6.06 23.15
C ASP A 143 14.97 4.77 22.32
N VAL A 144 15.16 3.61 22.97
CA VAL A 144 15.05 2.30 22.30
C VAL A 144 13.61 2.04 21.85
N LEU A 145 12.62 2.23 22.72
CA LEU A 145 11.21 2.00 22.37
C LEU A 145 10.80 2.82 21.14
N LEU A 146 11.15 4.10 21.11
CA LEU A 146 10.86 4.98 19.98
C LEU A 146 11.56 4.54 18.69
N SER A 147 12.80 4.05 18.78
CA SER A 147 13.55 3.54 17.64
C SER A 147 12.93 2.28 17.03
N PHE A 148 12.15 1.55 17.83
CA PHE A 148 11.47 0.32 17.44
C PHE A 148 9.98 0.50 17.23
N ASP A 149 9.45 1.70 16.97
CA ASP A 149 8.00 1.93 16.77
C ASP A 149 7.13 1.43 17.95
N ALA A 150 7.62 1.60 19.18
CA ALA A 150 6.87 1.39 20.42
C ALA A 150 6.78 2.72 21.18
N PHE A 151 5.57 3.18 21.48
CA PHE A 151 5.35 4.42 22.18
C PHE A 151 5.48 4.19 23.69
N PRO A 152 6.41 4.88 24.36
CA PRO A 152 6.52 4.75 25.79
C PRO A 152 5.36 5.48 26.50
N ILE A 153 4.83 4.82 27.51
CA ILE A 153 3.87 5.33 28.48
C ILE A 153 4.56 5.31 29.83
N SER A 154 4.52 6.43 30.55
CA SER A 154 5.07 6.55 31.90
C SER A 154 4.29 7.61 32.64
N THR A 155 4.13 7.43 33.95
CA THR A 155 3.33 8.30 34.83
C THR A 155 3.83 9.74 34.88
N GLU A 156 5.06 10.02 34.43
CA GLU A 156 5.60 11.38 34.30
C GLU A 156 5.10 12.13 33.04
N PHE A 157 4.57 11.43 32.04
CA PHE A 157 3.98 12.05 30.85
C PHE A 157 2.50 12.38 31.01
N PHE A 158 1.85 11.87 32.05
CA PHE A 158 0.41 12.00 32.27
C PHE A 158 0.11 12.70 33.58
N THR A 159 -0.84 13.64 33.55
CA THR A 159 -1.35 14.25 34.78
C THR A 159 -2.42 13.34 35.36
N ILE A 160 -2.14 12.72 36.50
CA ILE A 160 -3.09 11.90 37.25
C ILE A 160 -4.31 12.76 37.63
N GLN A 161 -5.50 12.37 37.18
CA GLN A 161 -6.74 13.15 37.34
C GLN A 161 -7.63 12.62 38.47
N SER A 162 -7.54 11.32 38.76
CA SER A 162 -8.35 10.65 39.78
C SER A 162 -7.90 11.02 41.19
N LYS A 163 -8.86 11.07 42.13
CA LYS A 163 -8.59 11.32 43.56
C LYS A 163 -7.75 10.22 44.21
N ASP A 164 -7.86 9.00 43.68
CA ASP A 164 -7.17 7.80 44.18
C ASP A 164 -5.87 7.51 43.42
N GLY A 165 -5.65 8.18 42.29
CA GLY A 165 -4.43 8.19 41.46
C GLY A 165 -4.05 6.89 40.77
N PHE A 166 -4.21 5.75 41.44
CA PHE A 166 -3.78 4.44 40.96
C PHE A 166 -4.68 3.90 39.83
N ARG A 167 -5.98 4.19 39.85
CA ARG A 167 -6.91 3.74 38.80
C ARG A 167 -6.56 4.26 37.41
N ASP A 168 -6.03 5.49 37.32
CA ASP A 168 -5.55 6.03 36.04
C ASP A 168 -4.32 5.26 35.55
N ILE A 169 -3.47 4.79 36.49
CA ILE A 169 -2.27 4.01 36.19
C ILE A 169 -2.64 2.59 35.73
N GLU A 170 -3.63 1.95 36.36
CA GLU A 170 -4.18 0.66 35.95
C GLU A 170 -4.60 0.69 34.48
N GLN A 171 -5.39 1.70 34.08
CA GLN A 171 -5.82 1.86 32.69
C GLN A 171 -4.64 2.04 31.72
N LEU A 172 -3.62 2.81 32.10
CA LEU A 172 -2.42 2.98 31.29
C LEU A 172 -1.63 1.67 31.12
N ILE A 173 -1.62 0.82 32.14
CA ILE A 173 -1.03 -0.52 32.08
C ILE A 173 -1.86 -1.41 31.16
N ASP A 174 -3.18 -1.43 31.29
CA ASP A 174 -4.08 -2.23 30.46
C ASP A 174 -3.97 -1.87 28.96
N ASP A 175 -3.84 -0.58 28.64
CA ASP A 175 -3.71 -0.08 27.27
C ASP A 175 -2.30 -0.29 26.65
N SER A 176 -1.39 -0.92 27.40
CA SER A 176 0.00 -1.14 26.98
C SER A 176 0.26 -2.56 26.48
N ASP A 177 0.89 -2.70 25.32
CA ASP A 177 1.33 -4.02 24.79
C ASP A 177 2.46 -4.64 25.62
N TYR A 178 3.33 -3.80 26.18
CA TYR A 178 4.44 -4.21 27.02
C TYR A 178 4.37 -3.54 28.39
N PHE A 179 4.72 -4.28 29.43
CA PHE A 179 5.04 -3.72 30.74
C PHE A 179 6.52 -3.93 31.00
N ILE A 180 7.26 -2.83 31.15
CA ILE A 180 8.71 -2.84 31.35
C ILE A 180 8.99 -2.34 32.76
N LEU A 181 9.61 -3.20 33.57
CA LEU A 181 9.95 -2.92 34.96
C LEU A 181 11.47 -2.78 35.11
N LEU A 182 11.94 -1.63 35.59
CA LEU A 182 13.34 -1.42 35.95
C LEU A 182 13.52 -1.51 37.46
N LEU A 183 14.29 -2.50 37.90
CA LEU A 183 14.58 -2.74 39.30
C LEU A 183 15.99 -2.26 39.66
N SER A 184 16.07 -1.33 40.61
CA SER A 184 17.31 -0.90 41.27
C SER A 184 17.35 -1.39 42.72
N ASP A 185 18.40 -1.01 43.46
CA ASP A 185 18.54 -1.21 44.90
C ASP A 185 17.60 -0.30 45.73
N ARG A 186 16.90 0.63 45.07
CA ARG A 186 15.92 1.54 45.69
C ARG A 186 14.51 1.31 45.14
N SER A 187 13.52 1.36 46.03
CA SER A 187 12.10 1.20 45.72
C SER A 187 11.38 2.52 45.35
N GLY A 188 12.01 3.68 45.58
CA GLY A 188 11.37 4.99 45.45
C GLY A 188 10.47 5.33 46.64
N SER A 189 9.55 6.28 46.47
CA SER A 189 8.61 6.70 47.51
C SER A 189 7.60 5.59 47.84
N VAL A 190 7.38 5.37 49.13
CA VAL A 190 6.45 4.36 49.65
C VAL A 190 5.20 5.05 50.19
N LEU A 191 4.04 4.42 49.99
CA LEU A 191 2.77 4.82 50.60
C LEU A 191 2.33 3.77 51.62
N ASP A 192 1.61 4.23 52.63
CA ASP A 192 0.82 3.40 53.52
C ASP A 192 -0.50 3.04 52.83
N LEU A 193 -0.80 1.76 52.78
CA LEU A 193 -2.01 1.21 52.18
C LEU A 193 -3.11 1.04 53.24
N PRO A 194 -4.40 1.04 52.83
CA PRO A 194 -5.53 0.90 53.76
C PRO A 194 -5.54 -0.39 54.58
N ASP A 195 -4.86 -1.44 54.10
CA ASP A 195 -4.70 -2.72 54.78
C ASP A 195 -3.59 -2.72 55.86
N GLY A 196 -2.96 -1.57 56.09
CA GLY A 196 -1.88 -1.39 57.06
C GLY A 196 -0.51 -1.84 56.54
N THR A 197 -0.40 -2.24 55.27
CA THR A 197 0.88 -2.53 54.63
C THR A 197 1.45 -1.27 53.98
N CYS A 198 2.73 -1.27 53.60
CA CYS A 198 3.32 -0.19 52.81
C CYS A 198 3.72 -0.73 51.44
N ALA A 199 3.56 0.05 50.36
CA ALA A 199 3.94 -0.30 48.98
C ALA A 199 4.61 0.90 48.28
N SER A 200 5.62 0.65 47.43
CA SER A 200 6.05 1.69 46.47
C SER A 200 5.12 1.71 45.26
N TRP A 201 5.05 2.83 44.53
CA TRP A 201 4.28 2.89 43.28
C TRP A 201 4.71 1.83 42.28
N THR A 202 6.02 1.64 42.12
CA THR A 202 6.60 0.61 41.25
C THR A 202 6.19 -0.81 41.68
N GLU A 203 6.11 -1.09 42.98
CA GLU A 203 5.61 -2.37 43.49
C GLU A 203 4.12 -2.57 43.17
N LEU A 204 3.30 -1.53 43.33
CA LEU A 204 1.86 -1.59 43.02
C LEU A 204 1.62 -1.81 41.52
N GLU A 205 2.29 -1.03 40.68
CA GLU A 205 2.26 -1.16 39.22
C GLU A 205 2.65 -2.56 38.77
N ALA A 206 3.74 -3.10 39.33
CA ALA A 206 4.20 -4.46 39.02
C ALA A 206 3.17 -5.51 39.44
N ARG A 207 2.66 -5.45 40.69
CA ARG A 207 1.65 -6.40 41.18
C ARG A 207 0.42 -6.43 40.28
N TYR A 208 -0.06 -5.27 39.86
CA TYR A 208 -1.18 -5.15 38.94
C TYR A 208 -0.86 -5.77 37.58
N ALA A 209 0.25 -5.37 36.95
CA ALA A 209 0.64 -5.90 35.65
C ALA A 209 0.80 -7.42 35.65
N PHE A 210 1.45 -8.00 36.67
CA PHE A 210 1.59 -9.46 36.79
C PHE A 210 0.25 -10.18 36.94
N ALA A 211 -0.74 -9.57 37.60
CA ALA A 211 -2.06 -10.17 37.78
C ALA A 211 -2.89 -10.17 36.48
N HIS A 212 -2.73 -9.16 35.61
CA HIS A 212 -3.60 -8.94 34.46
C HIS A 212 -2.95 -9.20 33.09
N ALA A 213 -1.63 -9.41 33.02
CA ALA A 213 -0.92 -9.48 31.74
C ALA A 213 -1.40 -10.61 30.81
N GLU A 214 -1.82 -11.76 31.35
CA GLU A 214 -2.33 -12.87 30.52
C GLU A 214 -3.65 -12.50 29.84
N GLU A 215 -4.60 -11.95 30.61
CA GLU A 215 -5.92 -11.53 30.13
C GLU A 215 -5.79 -10.39 29.10
N ASN A 216 -4.85 -9.47 29.33
CA ASN A 216 -4.58 -8.32 28.45
C ASN A 216 -3.71 -8.68 27.24
N GLY A 217 -3.14 -9.90 27.18
CA GLY A 217 -2.15 -10.26 26.16
C GLY A 217 -0.87 -9.41 26.20
N GLN A 218 -0.57 -8.81 27.35
CA GLN A 218 0.57 -7.94 27.58
C GLN A 218 1.83 -8.78 27.82
N LYS A 219 2.98 -8.29 27.35
CA LYS A 219 4.29 -8.91 27.63
C LYS A 219 5.03 -8.15 28.72
N ILE A 220 5.36 -8.87 29.80
CA ILE A 220 6.15 -8.34 30.90
C ILE A 220 7.65 -8.54 30.62
N ILE A 221 8.42 -7.48 30.78
CA ILE A 221 9.88 -7.47 30.66
C ILE A 221 10.45 -6.84 31.93
N VAL A 222 11.18 -7.63 32.73
CA VAL A 222 11.82 -7.15 33.95
C VAL A 222 13.32 -7.04 33.74
N PHE A 223 13.90 -5.88 34.04
CA PHE A 223 15.34 -5.65 34.07
C PHE A 223 15.83 -5.44 35.50
N GLN A 224 16.82 -6.24 35.89
CA GLN A 224 17.57 -6.07 37.13
C GLN A 224 18.84 -5.29 36.84
N LEU A 225 18.96 -4.09 37.42
CA LEU A 225 20.11 -3.21 37.24
C LEU A 225 21.30 -3.65 38.12
N PRO A 226 22.54 -3.16 37.84
CA PRO A 226 23.73 -3.64 38.54
C PRO A 226 23.66 -3.33 40.05
N GLN A 227 22.94 -2.28 40.44
CA GLN A 227 22.89 -1.80 41.81
C GLN A 227 22.09 -2.78 42.67
N LEU A 228 20.99 -3.29 42.12
CA LEU A 228 20.23 -4.38 42.74
C LEU A 228 21.01 -5.69 42.75
N THR A 229 21.79 -5.96 41.70
CA THR A 229 22.64 -7.17 41.63
C THR A 229 23.69 -7.18 42.75
N ALA A 230 24.30 -6.02 43.02
CA ALA A 230 25.21 -5.83 44.13
C ALA A 230 24.49 -6.01 45.48
N ALA A 231 23.31 -5.40 45.64
CA ALA A 231 22.51 -5.53 46.86
C ALA A 231 22.05 -6.97 47.16
N LEU A 232 21.67 -7.73 46.12
CA LEU A 232 21.31 -9.15 46.23
C LEU A 232 22.48 -10.04 46.66
N SER A 233 23.72 -9.61 46.39
CA SER A 233 24.95 -10.34 46.73
C SER A 233 25.56 -9.89 48.07
N ALA A 234 25.05 -8.81 48.66
CA ALA A 234 25.54 -8.25 49.92
C ALA A 234 24.97 -9.00 51.14
N ASP A 235 25.62 -8.86 52.29
CA ASP A 235 25.09 -9.36 53.56
C ASP A 235 23.83 -8.57 53.95
N PRO A 236 22.65 -9.21 54.12
CA PRO A 236 21.41 -8.56 54.52
C PRO A 236 21.52 -7.71 55.81
N ALA A 237 22.44 -8.04 56.71
CA ALA A 237 22.67 -7.27 57.93
C ALA A 237 23.27 -5.88 57.66
N THR A 238 23.98 -5.73 56.53
CA THR A 238 24.66 -4.49 56.12
C THR A 238 23.79 -3.54 55.30
N LEU A 239 22.65 -4.04 54.80
CA LEU A 239 21.72 -3.28 53.98
C LEU A 239 20.82 -2.38 54.84
N ASP A 240 20.53 -1.18 54.34
CA ASP A 240 19.51 -0.32 54.96
C ASP A 240 18.09 -0.90 54.79
N ALA A 241 17.12 -0.32 55.50
CA ALA A 241 15.74 -0.81 55.49
C ALA A 241 15.09 -0.75 54.10
N GLN A 242 15.40 0.27 53.30
CA GLN A 242 14.82 0.46 51.97
C GLN A 242 15.39 -0.56 50.98
N THR A 243 16.71 -0.75 50.97
CA THR A 243 17.36 -1.73 50.10
C THR A 243 16.97 -3.16 50.47
N ARG A 244 16.84 -3.49 51.77
CA ARG A 244 16.30 -4.80 52.19
C ARG A 244 14.91 -5.07 51.65
N ARG A 245 14.03 -4.08 51.70
CA ARG A 245 12.67 -4.20 51.16
C ARG A 245 12.70 -4.41 49.65
N GLN A 246 13.52 -3.65 48.94
CA GLN A 246 13.65 -3.76 47.49
C GLN A 246 14.22 -5.14 47.08
N VAL A 247 15.18 -5.67 47.82
CA VAL A 247 15.68 -7.03 47.67
C VAL A 247 14.57 -8.06 47.93
N ALA A 248 13.76 -7.88 48.97
CA ALA A 248 12.63 -8.76 49.26
C ALA A 248 11.58 -8.74 48.13
N PHE A 249 11.29 -7.55 47.56
CA PHE A 249 10.42 -7.42 46.40
C PHE A 249 11.03 -8.11 45.17
N ALA A 250 12.30 -7.89 44.86
CA ALA A 250 12.97 -8.56 43.76
C ALA A 250 12.93 -10.10 43.90
N ASN A 251 13.15 -10.61 45.11
CA ASN A 251 13.01 -12.04 45.41
C ASN A 251 11.58 -12.55 45.28
N SER A 252 10.56 -11.72 45.55
CA SER A 252 9.16 -12.09 45.33
C SER A 252 8.80 -12.29 43.86
N LEU A 253 9.62 -11.74 42.95
CA LEU A 253 9.49 -11.94 41.50
C LEU A 253 10.21 -13.21 41.00
N ALA A 254 10.84 -13.98 41.89
CA ALA A 254 11.53 -15.23 41.55
C ALA A 254 10.54 -16.24 40.95
N GLY A 255 10.62 -16.43 39.63
CA GLY A 255 9.65 -17.19 38.84
C GLY A 255 9.28 -16.50 37.53
N ASN A 256 9.47 -15.18 37.47
CA ASN A 256 9.37 -14.40 36.23
C ASN A 256 10.73 -14.34 35.51
N THR A 257 10.71 -14.11 34.19
CA THR A 257 11.93 -13.89 33.41
C THR A 257 12.54 -12.53 33.76
N VAL A 258 13.47 -12.53 34.72
CA VAL A 258 14.23 -11.34 35.13
C VAL A 258 15.56 -11.27 34.38
N ASN A 259 15.82 -10.14 33.73
CA ASN A 259 17.00 -9.92 32.91
C ASN A 259 18.02 -9.04 33.65
N ALA A 260 19.02 -9.66 34.28
CA ALA A 260 20.13 -8.92 34.86
C ALA A 260 20.99 -8.26 33.77
N VAL A 261 21.29 -6.97 33.95
CA VAL A 261 22.13 -6.18 33.05
C VAL A 261 23.25 -5.50 33.84
N GLY A 262 24.45 -5.45 33.26
CA GLY A 262 25.64 -4.85 33.86
C GLY A 262 25.85 -3.37 33.49
N SER A 263 25.14 -2.84 32.50
CA SER A 263 25.26 -1.45 32.06
C SER A 263 24.03 -0.95 31.31
N VAL A 264 23.92 0.38 31.14
CA VAL A 264 22.89 1.01 30.30
C VAL A 264 23.01 0.58 28.83
N THR A 265 24.23 0.35 28.33
CA THR A 265 24.45 -0.18 26.97
C THR A 265 23.84 -1.58 26.82
N GLU A 266 24.06 -2.44 27.80
CA GLU A 266 23.48 -3.79 27.78
C GLU A 266 21.95 -3.76 27.91
N LEU A 267 21.41 -2.87 28.76
CA LEU A 267 19.97 -2.61 28.86
C LEU A 267 19.37 -2.26 27.49
N ARG A 268 20.00 -1.34 26.75
CA ARG A 268 19.55 -0.95 25.40
C ARG A 268 19.53 -2.14 24.45
N THR A 269 20.63 -2.89 24.39
CA THR A 269 20.77 -4.03 23.48
C THR A 269 19.75 -5.12 23.78
N ARG A 270 19.61 -5.52 25.06
CA ARG A 270 18.65 -6.57 25.44
C ARG A 270 17.21 -6.14 25.18
N LEU A 271 16.84 -4.91 25.52
CA LEU A 271 15.50 -4.40 25.25
C LEU A 271 15.20 -4.39 23.75
N ALA A 272 16.12 -3.93 22.91
CA ALA A 272 15.97 -3.95 21.46
C ALA A 272 15.68 -5.37 20.93
N THR A 273 16.46 -6.37 21.39
CA THR A 273 16.24 -7.78 21.02
C THR A 273 14.88 -8.30 21.46
N PHE A 274 14.41 -7.96 22.66
CA PHE A 274 13.07 -8.37 23.13
C PHE A 274 11.96 -7.78 22.27
N ILE A 275 12.01 -6.48 21.99
CA ILE A 275 10.97 -5.81 21.20
C ILE A 275 10.97 -6.34 19.76
N GLU A 276 12.13 -6.50 19.14
CA GLU A 276 12.24 -7.06 17.78
C GLU A 276 11.73 -8.52 17.71
N GLY A 277 12.11 -9.35 18.70
CA GLY A 277 11.64 -10.72 18.82
C GLY A 277 10.13 -10.81 19.02
N ALA A 278 9.56 -9.98 19.90
CA ALA A 278 8.11 -9.94 20.13
C ALA A 278 7.34 -9.47 18.89
N LYS A 279 7.86 -8.45 18.17
CA LYS A 279 7.24 -7.94 16.94
C LYS A 279 7.28 -8.95 15.80
N SER A 280 8.40 -9.64 15.60
CA SER A 280 8.55 -10.64 14.53
C SER A 280 7.69 -11.89 14.75
N THR A 281 7.46 -12.27 16.00
CA THR A 281 6.61 -13.42 16.37
C THR A 281 5.12 -13.07 16.48
N GLY A 282 4.77 -11.78 16.45
CA GLY A 282 3.40 -11.33 16.68
C GLY A 282 2.90 -11.59 18.11
N ALA A 283 3.82 -11.58 19.08
CA ALA A 283 3.55 -11.96 20.46
C ALA A 283 2.62 -11.00 21.23
N THR A 284 2.44 -9.78 20.72
CA THR A 284 1.60 -8.72 21.31
C THR A 284 0.55 -8.19 20.31
N PRO A 285 -0.64 -7.75 20.77
CA PRO A 285 -1.73 -7.31 19.91
C PRO A 285 -1.44 -6.09 19.06
N GLY A 286 -0.71 -5.10 19.58
CA GLY A 286 -0.38 -3.81 18.96
C GLY A 286 -1.56 -3.06 18.38
N TRP A 287 -1.27 -1.96 17.68
CA TRP A 287 -2.28 -1.17 17.00
C TRP A 287 -1.81 -0.69 15.64
N ILE A 288 -2.78 -0.53 14.75
CA ILE A 288 -2.57 0.00 13.40
C ILE A 288 -3.39 1.29 13.29
N ARG A 289 -2.86 2.28 12.57
CA ARG A 289 -3.63 3.51 12.32
C ARG A 289 -4.94 3.13 11.62
N GLY A 290 -6.05 3.76 11.98
CA GLY A 290 -7.37 3.45 11.39
C GLY A 290 -7.37 3.46 9.85
N PHE A 291 -6.66 4.44 9.26
CA PHE A 291 -6.42 4.52 7.81
C PHE A 291 -5.78 3.24 7.22
N SER A 292 -4.89 2.59 7.97
CA SER A 292 -4.20 1.37 7.55
C SER A 292 -5.08 0.12 7.64
N ARG A 293 -6.24 0.19 8.33
CA ARG A 293 -7.14 -0.95 8.54
C ARG A 293 -8.31 -0.97 7.56
N GLU A 294 -8.96 0.16 7.33
CA GLU A 294 -10.30 0.20 6.73
C GLU A 294 -10.28 0.50 5.21
N GLY A 295 -9.16 1.04 4.71
CA GLY A 295 -9.04 1.50 3.33
C GLY A 295 -9.34 2.98 3.19
N VAL A 296 -9.79 3.39 2.00
CA VAL A 296 -10.22 4.76 1.71
C VAL A 296 -11.70 4.79 1.35
N PRO A 297 -12.40 5.92 1.47
CA PRO A 297 -13.81 6.00 1.08
C PRO A 297 -14.05 5.41 -0.31
N GLY A 298 -14.89 4.38 -0.40
CA GLY A 298 -15.20 3.65 -1.62
C GLY A 298 -14.27 2.46 -1.96
N LEU A 299 -13.19 2.24 -1.21
CA LEU A 299 -12.22 1.17 -1.48
C LEU A 299 -11.73 0.51 -0.18
N ALA A 300 -12.13 -0.73 0.06
CA ALA A 300 -11.79 -1.50 1.25
C ALA A 300 -10.48 -2.26 1.08
N PHE A 301 -9.64 -2.26 2.11
CA PHE A 301 -8.41 -3.07 2.13
C PHE A 301 -8.71 -4.55 2.40
N GLY A 302 -7.85 -5.43 1.89
CA GLY A 302 -7.95 -6.88 2.06
C GLY A 302 -9.01 -7.59 1.19
N LYS A 303 -9.99 -6.84 0.64
CA LYS A 303 -10.98 -7.34 -0.33
C LYS A 303 -10.32 -7.60 -1.69
N THR A 304 -10.78 -8.64 -2.37
CA THR A 304 -10.41 -8.93 -3.76
C THR A 304 -11.39 -8.23 -4.69
N TYR A 305 -10.85 -7.44 -5.61
CA TYR A 305 -11.57 -6.78 -6.69
C TYR A 305 -11.18 -7.39 -8.03
N HIS A 306 -12.00 -7.16 -9.05
CA HIS A 306 -11.76 -7.57 -10.42
C HIS A 306 -11.40 -6.36 -11.26
N HIS A 307 -10.55 -6.50 -12.26
CA HIS A 307 -10.15 -5.35 -13.08
C HIS A 307 -10.05 -5.70 -14.55
N VAL A 308 -10.22 -4.67 -15.38
CA VAL A 308 -10.11 -4.70 -16.83
C VAL A 308 -9.07 -3.66 -17.24
N HIS A 309 -8.12 -4.03 -18.11
CA HIS A 309 -7.30 -3.07 -18.84
C HIS A 309 -7.65 -3.11 -20.34
N LEU A 310 -7.88 -1.93 -20.89
CA LEU A 310 -8.12 -1.68 -22.31
C LEU A 310 -7.00 -0.81 -22.87
N SER A 311 -6.53 -1.06 -24.10
CA SER A 311 -5.52 -0.21 -24.74
C SER A 311 -6.15 0.72 -25.75
N GLN A 312 -5.76 1.98 -25.74
CA GLN A 312 -6.19 2.94 -26.78
C GLN A 312 -5.51 2.66 -28.12
N SER A 313 -4.31 2.09 -28.10
CA SER A 313 -3.49 1.87 -29.30
C SER A 313 -3.60 0.47 -29.88
N LEU A 314 -4.23 -0.47 -29.16
CA LEU A 314 -4.33 -1.87 -29.56
C LEU A 314 -5.80 -2.31 -29.45
N PRO A 315 -6.53 -2.39 -30.58
CA PRO A 315 -7.96 -2.68 -30.59
C PRO A 315 -8.30 -4.00 -29.86
N ASP A 316 -7.45 -5.01 -29.96
CA ASP A 316 -7.71 -6.35 -29.41
C ASP A 316 -7.12 -6.55 -28.00
N TYR A 317 -6.68 -5.45 -27.35
CA TYR A 317 -6.07 -5.53 -26.03
C TYR A 317 -7.13 -5.53 -24.95
N LEU A 318 -7.45 -6.74 -24.49
CA LEU A 318 -8.25 -6.97 -23.29
C LEU A 318 -7.46 -7.79 -22.28
N ARG A 319 -7.16 -7.20 -21.13
CA ARG A 319 -6.66 -7.93 -19.97
C ARG A 319 -7.67 -7.88 -18.84
N ILE A 320 -7.87 -9.01 -18.18
CA ILE A 320 -8.68 -9.10 -16.98
C ILE A 320 -7.95 -9.84 -15.87
N GLY A 321 -8.33 -9.58 -14.63
CA GLY A 321 -7.85 -10.36 -13.51
C GLY A 321 -8.34 -9.82 -12.18
N THR A 322 -7.51 -9.97 -11.15
CA THR A 322 -7.83 -9.54 -9.78
C THR A 322 -6.80 -8.57 -9.23
N ILE A 323 -7.25 -7.75 -8.29
CA ILE A 323 -6.45 -6.76 -7.58
C ILE A 323 -6.89 -6.70 -6.11
N ARG A 324 -5.93 -6.53 -5.22
CA ARG A 324 -6.14 -6.34 -3.78
C ARG A 324 -5.40 -5.08 -3.34
N PHE A 325 -6.02 -4.32 -2.44
CA PHE A 325 -5.45 -3.10 -1.89
C PHE A 325 -5.11 -3.29 -0.41
N SER A 326 -4.05 -2.64 0.03
CA SER A 326 -3.58 -2.65 1.41
C SER A 326 -2.87 -1.33 1.74
N CYS A 327 -2.57 -1.11 3.02
CA CYS A 327 -1.64 -0.05 3.40
C CYS A 327 -0.25 -0.42 2.92
N SER A 328 0.48 0.56 2.38
CA SER A 328 1.89 0.36 2.04
C SER A 328 2.72 0.07 3.29
N THR A 329 3.62 -0.91 3.16
CA THR A 329 4.63 -1.27 4.17
C THR A 329 5.79 -0.28 4.20
N THR A 330 6.02 0.41 3.08
CA THR A 330 7.17 1.32 2.90
C THR A 330 6.82 2.78 3.17
N ALA A 331 5.57 3.17 2.93
CA ALA A 331 5.11 4.54 3.14
C ALA A 331 3.71 4.56 3.81
N PRO A 332 3.59 4.94 5.10
CA PRO A 332 2.36 4.75 5.89
C PRO A 332 1.14 5.56 5.43
N ARG A 333 1.27 6.42 4.41
CA ARG A 333 0.17 7.18 3.80
C ARG A 333 -0.17 6.73 2.37
N MET A 334 0.57 5.77 1.85
CA MET A 334 0.39 5.24 0.51
C MET A 334 -0.46 3.97 0.57
N ILE A 335 -1.20 3.73 -0.51
CA ILE A 335 -1.98 2.52 -0.73
C ILE A 335 -1.15 1.61 -1.63
N HIS A 336 -0.88 0.40 -1.15
CA HIS A 336 -0.29 -0.64 -1.97
C HIS A 336 -1.38 -1.40 -2.72
N ALA A 337 -1.06 -1.85 -3.93
CA ALA A 337 -1.90 -2.78 -4.66
C ALA A 337 -1.09 -3.95 -5.22
N ASP A 338 -1.60 -5.16 -4.99
CA ASP A 338 -1.12 -6.39 -5.59
C ASP A 338 -2.14 -6.88 -6.61
N ALA A 339 -1.70 -7.11 -7.84
CA ALA A 339 -2.60 -7.49 -8.91
C ALA A 339 -2.01 -8.50 -9.87
N VAL A 340 -2.91 -9.25 -10.48
CA VAL A 340 -2.60 -10.18 -11.56
C VAL A 340 -3.60 -9.98 -12.68
N ASN A 341 -3.14 -10.03 -13.93
CA ASN A 341 -4.02 -10.08 -15.08
C ASN A 341 -3.54 -11.05 -16.16
N TYR A 342 -4.50 -11.46 -16.99
CA TYR A 342 -4.36 -12.43 -18.07
C TYR A 342 -4.96 -11.85 -19.33
N LYS A 343 -4.53 -12.35 -20.50
CA LYS A 343 -5.28 -12.07 -21.73
C LYS A 343 -6.68 -12.68 -21.58
N ALA A 344 -7.70 -11.94 -21.96
CA ALA A 344 -9.07 -12.41 -21.90
C ALA A 344 -9.39 -13.42 -23.02
N ALA A 345 -10.39 -14.26 -22.78
CA ALA A 345 -11.07 -15.12 -23.74
C ALA A 345 -12.57 -15.11 -23.46
N LEU A 346 -13.39 -15.54 -24.42
CA LEU A 346 -14.82 -15.73 -24.20
C LEU A 346 -15.10 -17.17 -23.79
N GLY A 347 -15.78 -17.37 -22.68
CA GLY A 347 -16.27 -18.66 -22.21
C GLY A 347 -17.50 -19.13 -22.99
N GLU A 348 -17.86 -20.40 -22.82
CA GLU A 348 -19.00 -21.02 -23.50
C GLU A 348 -20.35 -20.36 -23.13
N ASP A 349 -20.43 -19.78 -21.95
CA ASP A 349 -21.58 -19.05 -21.42
C ASP A 349 -21.60 -17.57 -21.87
N GLY A 350 -20.67 -17.16 -22.74
CA GLY A 350 -20.53 -15.79 -23.22
C GLY A 350 -19.88 -14.84 -22.23
N ARG A 351 -19.37 -15.34 -21.09
CA ARG A 351 -18.66 -14.52 -20.10
C ARG A 351 -17.18 -14.42 -20.44
N VAL A 352 -16.57 -13.30 -20.10
CA VAL A 352 -15.15 -13.07 -20.29
C VAL A 352 -14.37 -13.75 -19.18
N VAL A 353 -13.49 -14.69 -19.56
CA VAL A 353 -12.69 -15.50 -18.64
C VAL A 353 -11.19 -15.29 -18.89
N PRO A 354 -10.35 -15.42 -17.86
CA PRO A 354 -8.90 -15.31 -18.04
C PRO A 354 -8.38 -16.51 -18.81
N ARG A 355 -7.54 -16.28 -19.84
CA ARG A 355 -6.85 -17.36 -20.55
C ARG A 355 -5.70 -17.90 -19.70
N LEU A 356 -5.99 -18.91 -18.88
CA LEU A 356 -5.05 -19.52 -17.95
C LEU A 356 -3.86 -20.17 -18.69
N GLY A 357 -2.68 -20.15 -18.08
CA GLY A 357 -1.46 -20.79 -18.58
C GLY A 357 -0.63 -19.98 -19.57
N ARG A 358 -1.18 -18.98 -20.27
CA ARG A 358 -0.42 -18.11 -21.21
C ARG A 358 -0.58 -16.64 -20.84
N ASN A 359 0.51 -15.87 -20.91
CA ASN A 359 0.48 -14.39 -20.78
C ASN A 359 0.00 -13.81 -19.43
N LYS A 360 0.27 -14.49 -18.31
CA LYS A 360 0.13 -13.89 -16.97
C LYS A 360 1.01 -12.65 -16.84
N THR A 361 0.47 -11.59 -16.25
CA THR A 361 1.24 -10.42 -15.82
C THR A 361 0.89 -10.15 -14.38
N GLU A 362 1.90 -10.18 -13.53
CA GLU A 362 1.80 -9.75 -12.13
C GLU A 362 2.24 -8.31 -12.07
N TRP A 363 1.59 -7.50 -11.26
CA TRP A 363 2.02 -6.14 -11.06
C TRP A 363 1.68 -5.65 -9.66
N THR A 364 2.54 -4.79 -9.15
CA THR A 364 2.36 -4.09 -7.89
C THR A 364 2.28 -2.60 -8.14
N ALA A 365 1.68 -1.85 -7.22
CA ALA A 365 1.64 -0.40 -7.32
C ALA A 365 1.58 0.28 -5.96
N GLU A 366 2.05 1.53 -5.92
CA GLU A 366 2.01 2.41 -4.74
C GLU A 366 1.28 3.69 -5.12
N TYR A 367 0.13 3.95 -4.48
CA TYR A 367 -0.74 5.08 -4.76
C TYR A 367 -0.81 6.08 -3.62
N ALA A 368 -0.71 7.37 -3.95
CA ALA A 368 -1.16 8.44 -3.07
C ALA A 368 -2.66 8.60 -3.23
N TYR A 369 -3.38 8.75 -2.12
CA TYR A 369 -4.80 9.08 -2.11
C TYR A 369 -5.00 10.56 -1.79
N ASP A 370 -5.71 11.27 -2.65
CA ASP A 370 -6.11 12.65 -2.43
C ASP A 370 -7.52 12.90 -3.01
N ALA A 371 -8.43 13.38 -2.16
CA ALA A 371 -9.79 13.79 -2.53
C ALA A 371 -10.53 12.83 -3.51
N GLY A 372 -10.48 11.53 -3.26
CA GLY A 372 -11.13 10.53 -4.12
C GLY A 372 -10.34 10.16 -5.37
N ARG A 373 -9.05 10.49 -5.45
CA ARG A 373 -8.15 10.13 -6.55
C ARG A 373 -6.99 9.28 -6.03
N LEU A 374 -6.60 8.27 -6.80
CA LEU A 374 -5.44 7.43 -6.55
C LEU A 374 -4.44 7.61 -7.68
N THR A 375 -3.29 8.20 -7.38
CA THR A 375 -2.22 8.41 -8.38
C THR A 375 -0.95 7.74 -7.90
N GLY A 376 -0.25 7.05 -8.78
CA GLY A 376 0.96 6.37 -8.36
C GLY A 376 1.67 5.60 -9.44
N ILE A 377 2.66 4.84 -9.02
CA ILE A 377 3.57 4.10 -9.89
C ILE A 377 3.23 2.62 -9.78
N TYR A 378 3.15 1.94 -10.92
CA TYR A 378 3.07 0.48 -10.97
C TYR A 378 4.33 -0.13 -11.59
N GLU A 379 4.61 -1.36 -11.17
CA GLU A 379 5.63 -2.22 -11.73
C GLU A 379 5.01 -3.55 -12.13
N ALA A 380 5.16 -3.92 -13.40
CA ALA A 380 4.55 -5.08 -14.01
C ALA A 380 5.61 -6.06 -14.51
N HIS A 381 5.50 -7.32 -14.08
CA HIS A 381 6.41 -8.39 -14.41
C HIS A 381 5.68 -9.50 -15.15
N LYS A 382 6.24 -9.89 -16.30
CA LYS A 382 5.91 -11.12 -17.01
C LYS A 382 7.05 -12.10 -16.74
N ARG A 383 6.85 -13.01 -15.80
CA ARG A 383 7.92 -13.89 -15.28
C ARG A 383 8.22 -15.10 -16.16
N ILE A 384 7.26 -15.58 -16.95
CA ILE A 384 7.41 -16.81 -17.73
C ILE A 384 7.85 -16.46 -19.16
N ALA A 385 9.04 -16.93 -19.52
CA ALA A 385 9.46 -17.07 -20.90
C ALA A 385 9.20 -18.51 -21.35
N GLU A 386 8.37 -18.70 -22.37
CA GLU A 386 8.03 -20.02 -22.90
C GLU A 386 8.21 -19.99 -24.42
N THR A 387 8.85 -21.03 -24.95
CA THR A 387 9.06 -21.22 -26.39
C THR A 387 8.19 -22.38 -26.85
N PHE A 388 7.33 -22.15 -27.83
CA PHE A 388 6.50 -23.17 -28.46
C PHE A 388 6.64 -23.07 -29.99
N GLY A 389 7.42 -23.99 -30.59
CA GLY A 389 7.75 -23.91 -32.02
C GLY A 389 8.50 -22.61 -32.32
N ASP A 390 8.04 -21.86 -33.33
CA ASP A 390 8.63 -20.57 -33.73
C ASP A 390 8.21 -19.39 -32.83
N PHE A 391 7.33 -19.60 -31.87
CA PHE A 391 6.83 -18.55 -30.98
C PHE A 391 7.60 -18.55 -29.66
N SER A 392 8.29 -17.44 -29.37
CA SER A 392 8.87 -17.18 -28.05
C SER A 392 8.06 -16.11 -27.31
N ILE A 393 7.72 -16.39 -26.06
CA ILE A 393 7.25 -15.39 -25.11
C ILE A 393 8.46 -14.95 -24.30
N SER A 394 8.86 -13.68 -24.37
CA SER A 394 9.94 -13.15 -23.53
C SER A 394 9.43 -12.69 -22.16
N ALA A 395 10.25 -12.89 -21.14
CA ALA A 395 10.09 -12.21 -19.86
C ALA A 395 10.19 -10.69 -20.07
N GLY A 396 9.43 -9.92 -19.29
CA GLY A 396 9.39 -8.47 -19.46
C GLY A 396 9.03 -7.76 -18.17
N HIS A 397 9.75 -6.69 -17.88
CA HIS A 397 9.45 -5.76 -16.80
C HIS A 397 9.01 -4.43 -17.40
N ARG A 398 7.95 -3.85 -16.86
CA ARG A 398 7.43 -2.54 -17.26
C ARG A 398 7.16 -1.75 -16.00
N ARG A 399 7.42 -0.46 -16.06
CA ARG A 399 7.06 0.50 -15.02
C ARG A 399 6.21 1.58 -15.64
N GLY A 400 5.24 2.11 -14.92
CA GLY A 400 4.35 3.12 -15.46
C GLY A 400 3.60 3.88 -14.38
N ILE A 401 2.66 4.72 -14.82
CA ILE A 401 1.83 5.53 -13.95
C ILE A 401 0.39 5.05 -14.06
N HIS A 402 -0.26 4.97 -12.91
CA HIS A 402 -1.71 4.87 -12.80
C HIS A 402 -2.29 6.17 -12.25
N ASP A 403 -3.48 6.50 -12.75
CA ASP A 403 -4.29 7.62 -12.30
C ASP A 403 -5.75 7.18 -12.30
N PHE A 404 -6.29 6.94 -11.10
CA PHE A 404 -7.65 6.49 -10.89
C PHE A 404 -8.47 7.54 -10.14
N ARG A 405 -9.76 7.58 -10.46
CA ARG A 405 -10.79 8.17 -9.62
C ARG A 405 -11.52 7.05 -8.87
N VAL A 406 -11.75 7.27 -7.58
CA VAL A 406 -12.62 6.42 -6.77
C VAL A 406 -14.06 6.84 -7.04
N SER A 407 -14.82 5.92 -7.61
CA SER A 407 -16.21 6.13 -8.01
C SER A 407 -17.13 5.99 -6.80
N SER A 408 -18.09 6.91 -6.68
CA SER A 408 -19.23 6.78 -5.74
C SER A 408 -20.32 5.84 -6.26
N HIS A 409 -20.24 5.39 -7.52
CA HIS A 409 -21.22 4.52 -8.15
C HIS A 409 -20.85 3.05 -7.97
N GLN A 410 -21.06 2.54 -6.75
CA GLN A 410 -20.71 1.17 -6.34
C GLN A 410 -21.28 0.08 -7.27
N ASP A 411 -22.37 0.36 -7.99
CA ASP A 411 -23.03 -0.60 -8.89
C ASP A 411 -22.35 -0.77 -10.26
N ARG A 412 -21.41 0.11 -10.65
CA ARG A 412 -20.82 0.10 -12.00
C ARG A 412 -19.33 -0.23 -12.02
N TYR A 413 -18.53 0.50 -11.27
CA TYR A 413 -17.11 0.25 -11.03
C TYR A 413 -16.69 1.03 -9.79
N VAL A 414 -15.71 0.50 -9.08
CA VAL A 414 -15.11 1.08 -7.88
C VAL A 414 -14.04 2.11 -8.26
N LEU A 415 -13.24 1.81 -9.28
CA LEU A 415 -12.24 2.71 -9.83
C LEU A 415 -12.42 2.83 -11.35
N ASP A 416 -12.32 4.05 -11.86
CA ASP A 416 -12.09 4.34 -13.28
C ASP A 416 -10.80 5.13 -13.42
N GLY A 417 -9.97 4.76 -14.38
CA GLY A 417 -8.67 5.40 -14.50
C GLY A 417 -7.92 5.06 -15.76
N SER A 418 -6.68 5.51 -15.77
CA SER A 418 -5.76 5.31 -16.88
C SER A 418 -4.46 4.70 -16.42
N PHE A 419 -3.79 4.03 -17.36
CA PHE A 419 -2.42 3.58 -17.20
C PHE A 419 -1.57 4.08 -18.37
N ALA A 420 -0.29 4.33 -18.10
CA ALA A 420 0.70 4.62 -19.11
C ALA A 420 2.06 4.01 -18.73
N ASP A 421 2.58 3.13 -19.59
CA ASP A 421 3.94 2.60 -19.48
C ASP A 421 4.95 3.76 -19.62
N ALA A 422 5.96 3.80 -18.75
CA ALA A 422 7.04 4.77 -18.79
C ALA A 422 7.95 4.51 -20.01
N ILE A 423 8.32 5.58 -20.70
CA ILE A 423 9.26 5.55 -21.82
C ILE A 423 10.67 5.72 -21.25
N SER A 424 11.48 4.66 -21.23
CA SER A 424 12.90 4.73 -20.88
C SER A 424 13.78 4.63 -22.12
N ARG A 425 15.03 5.11 -22.05
CA ARG A 425 16.02 4.97 -23.14
C ARG A 425 16.28 3.51 -23.49
N ASP A 426 16.17 2.61 -22.52
CA ASP A 426 16.38 1.16 -22.70
C ASP A 426 15.14 0.45 -23.27
N ASN A 427 13.97 1.09 -23.19
CA ASN A 427 12.68 0.56 -23.65
C ASN A 427 12.22 1.09 -25.02
N LEU A 428 13.11 1.71 -25.81
CA LEU A 428 12.79 2.23 -27.16
C LEU A 428 12.19 1.17 -28.12
N LYS A 429 12.44 -0.13 -27.86
CA LYS A 429 11.91 -1.25 -28.64
C LYS A 429 10.65 -1.89 -28.05
N GLN A 430 10.24 -1.52 -26.83
CA GLN A 430 9.05 -2.07 -26.18
C GLN A 430 7.85 -1.16 -26.49
N SER A 431 6.75 -1.75 -26.98
CA SER A 431 5.53 -0.98 -27.22
C SER A 431 5.01 -0.44 -25.90
N CYS A 432 5.27 0.83 -25.62
CA CYS A 432 4.71 1.54 -24.48
C CYS A 432 3.19 1.57 -24.65
N LYS A 433 2.47 0.98 -23.70
CA LYS A 433 1.01 0.93 -23.74
C LYS A 433 0.43 2.00 -22.84
N SER A 434 -0.64 2.59 -23.31
CA SER A 434 -1.50 3.43 -22.51
C SER A 434 -2.94 3.07 -22.78
N GLY A 435 -3.78 3.29 -21.79
CA GLY A 435 -5.20 3.07 -21.93
C GLY A 435 -5.92 3.19 -20.61
N GLU A 436 -7.04 2.47 -20.51
CA GLU A 436 -7.97 2.61 -19.42
C GLU A 436 -7.93 1.38 -18.52
N VAL A 437 -8.12 1.61 -17.22
CA VAL A 437 -8.24 0.55 -16.22
C VAL A 437 -9.50 0.80 -15.41
N TYR A 438 -10.33 -0.24 -15.30
CA TYR A 438 -11.54 -0.22 -14.51
C TYR A 438 -11.49 -1.33 -13.47
N VAL A 439 -11.91 -1.02 -12.24
CA VAL A 439 -11.92 -1.97 -11.11
C VAL A 439 -13.34 -2.16 -10.60
N PHE A 440 -13.73 -3.39 -10.31
CA PHE A 440 -15.08 -3.84 -10.03
C PHE A 440 -15.11 -4.67 -8.74
N GLU A 441 -16.20 -4.60 -7.99
CA GLU A 441 -16.37 -5.44 -6.81
C GLU A 441 -16.57 -6.92 -7.13
N THR A 442 -17.23 -7.20 -8.24
CA THR A 442 -17.61 -8.56 -8.63
C THR A 442 -17.30 -8.82 -10.09
N GLU A 443 -17.08 -10.09 -10.40
CA GLU A 443 -16.91 -10.55 -11.78
C GLU A 443 -18.17 -10.31 -12.63
N ASP A 444 -19.36 -10.36 -12.05
CA ASP A 444 -20.62 -10.04 -12.73
C ASP A 444 -20.66 -8.58 -13.18
N ALA A 445 -20.24 -7.64 -12.32
CA ALA A 445 -20.19 -6.22 -12.68
C ALA A 445 -19.21 -5.96 -13.83
N LEU A 446 -18.04 -6.61 -13.78
CA LEU A 446 -17.06 -6.59 -14.86
C LEU A 446 -17.64 -7.09 -16.19
N ASN A 447 -18.31 -8.26 -16.16
CA ASN A 447 -18.89 -8.84 -17.37
C ASN A 447 -20.02 -8.00 -17.95
N ARG A 448 -20.89 -7.45 -17.09
CA ARG A 448 -21.94 -6.51 -17.52
C ARG A 448 -21.34 -5.27 -18.19
N PHE A 449 -20.29 -4.70 -17.60
CA PHE A 449 -19.58 -3.56 -18.18
C PHE A 449 -19.01 -3.88 -19.56
N LEU A 450 -18.33 -5.01 -19.72
CA LEU A 450 -17.75 -5.40 -21.01
C LEU A 450 -18.84 -5.63 -22.07
N ALA A 451 -19.95 -6.26 -21.70
CA ALA A 451 -21.07 -6.49 -22.61
C ALA A 451 -21.75 -5.20 -23.06
N SER A 452 -21.84 -4.20 -22.18
CA SER A 452 -22.51 -2.93 -22.51
C SER A 452 -21.62 -1.92 -23.21
N GLU A 453 -20.36 -1.80 -22.78
CA GLU A 453 -19.45 -0.73 -23.22
C GLU A 453 -18.43 -1.19 -24.27
N CYS A 454 -18.18 -2.50 -24.38
CA CYS A 454 -17.15 -3.07 -25.26
C CYS A 454 -17.68 -4.23 -26.14
N PRO A 455 -18.88 -4.16 -26.75
CA PRO A 455 -19.45 -5.29 -27.50
C PRO A 455 -18.58 -5.71 -28.70
N ASP A 456 -18.03 -4.75 -29.45
CA ASP A 456 -17.17 -5.01 -30.60
C ASP A 456 -15.89 -5.78 -30.19
N LEU A 457 -15.34 -5.47 -29.02
CA LEU A 457 -14.17 -6.17 -28.48
C LEU A 457 -14.51 -7.63 -28.13
N LEU A 458 -15.72 -7.89 -27.62
CA LEU A 458 -16.17 -9.25 -27.34
C LEU A 458 -16.37 -10.06 -28.62
N GLU A 459 -16.76 -9.44 -29.72
CA GLU A 459 -16.83 -10.11 -31.03
C GLU A 459 -15.45 -10.56 -31.49
N THR A 460 -14.41 -9.73 -31.34
CA THR A 460 -13.04 -10.13 -31.69
C THR A 460 -12.53 -11.34 -30.90
N LEU A 461 -13.04 -11.55 -29.67
CA LEU A 461 -12.69 -12.71 -28.86
C LEU A 461 -13.41 -14.00 -29.28
N LYS A 462 -14.51 -13.92 -30.03
CA LYS A 462 -15.20 -15.10 -30.60
C LYS A 462 -14.43 -15.67 -31.78
N GLU A 463 -13.69 -14.83 -32.48
CA GLU A 463 -12.95 -15.18 -33.71
C GLU A 463 -11.52 -15.69 -33.43
N ALA A 464 -11.06 -15.63 -32.18
CA ALA A 464 -9.66 -15.84 -31.74
C ALA A 464 -9.46 -17.02 -30.80
#